data_AF-A0A9X0EF73-F1
#
_entry.id   AF-A0A9X0EF73-F1
#
_cell.length_a   1.000
_cell.length_b   1.000
_cell.length_c   1.000
_cell.angle_alpha   90.00
_cell.angle_beta   90.00
_cell.angle_gamma   90.00
#
_symmetry.space_group_name_H-M   'P 1'
#
loop_
_entity.id
_entity.type
_entity.pdbx_description
1 polymer ?
#
loop_
_entity_poly.entity_id
_entity_poly.type
_entity_poly.pdbx_seq_one_letter_code
_entity_poly.pdbx_strand_id
1 'polypeptide(L)'
;MTVRNMNIAPRAALGFGLLALLVFALGIFALVQMSSMRNQSDHVETKWLPSVMELGALGQDLMRVRTLTLRLMLNRSPEALRDNAGKLDQLKAGLKVTQQNYAALIGSPRERELYEAFAAVQAAYMQRQDKVMELSAAGLTDEALKMINGEMTQLADKMTVALNELTTLNKQGALDASDLARAVFSSAFAWVVGMMLLTALMTLLLAWGLTRSIVRPIAQALGIAQVVAAGDLTADIVVEGRDEPARLLEALKVMQQSLRRTIMRIADSSNQLASASEELSTVTEDATRGLHQQSLEIDQAATAVNEMTAAVEEVARNAVATSEASGESDRIAQHGREQVQQTVASIAHLAEDVTEAGEQVETLAQKVYGITKVLDVIRSVAEQTNLLALNAAIEAARAGEAGRGFAVVADEVRALAHRTQSSTQEIEQLVGDIRQGTDQAVAAMQGSNSRAQTTLELAQSAGVALDEIAAAITLITERNVVIASASEEQAQVAREVDRNLTNIRDISLQSSAGANQTSAASHELSRLATDLNGMVAAFSV
;
A
#
# COMPACT_ATOMS: atom_id res chain seq x y z
N MET A 1 -47.87 -24.21 6.09
CA MET A 1 -46.44 -24.48 6.32
C MET A 1 -45.71 -24.29 5.00
N THR A 2 -44.82 -23.31 4.91
CA THR A 2 -44.09 -23.02 3.68
C THR A 2 -43.24 -24.24 3.31
N VAL A 3 -43.51 -24.80 2.13
CA VAL A 3 -42.82 -25.98 1.55
C VAL A 3 -41.28 -25.75 1.46
N ARG A 4 -40.84 -24.50 1.64
CA ARG A 4 -39.47 -23.96 1.59
C ARG A 4 -38.57 -24.25 2.80
N ASN A 5 -38.99 -25.12 3.72
CA ASN A 5 -38.15 -25.57 4.84
C ASN A 5 -37.35 -26.86 4.56
N MET A 6 -37.56 -27.49 3.41
CA MET A 6 -36.83 -28.69 2.97
C MET A 6 -36.03 -28.39 1.71
N ASN A 7 -34.88 -29.03 1.53
CA ASN A 7 -34.10 -28.94 0.30
C ASN A 7 -34.89 -29.37 -0.96
N ILE A 8 -34.48 -28.90 -2.14
CA ILE A 8 -35.15 -29.18 -3.42
C ILE A 8 -35.19 -30.69 -3.68
N ALA A 9 -34.08 -31.39 -3.49
CA ALA A 9 -33.97 -32.83 -3.76
C ALA A 9 -34.99 -33.68 -2.95
N PRO A 10 -35.06 -33.62 -1.60
CA PRO A 10 -36.03 -34.39 -0.84
C PRO A 10 -37.48 -33.97 -1.13
N ARG A 11 -37.73 -32.68 -1.41
CA ARG A 11 -39.06 -32.19 -1.79
C ARG A 11 -39.52 -32.78 -3.13
N ALA A 12 -38.64 -32.77 -4.14
CA ALA A 12 -38.91 -33.36 -5.44
C ALA A 12 -39.06 -34.87 -5.34
N ALA A 13 -38.21 -35.56 -4.57
CA ALA A 13 -38.27 -37.00 -4.36
C ALA A 13 -39.60 -37.43 -3.72
N LEU A 14 -40.08 -36.72 -2.69
CA LEU A 14 -41.38 -36.97 -2.09
C LEU A 14 -42.53 -36.75 -3.08
N GLY A 15 -42.46 -35.68 -3.87
CA GLY A 15 -43.52 -35.34 -4.83
C GLY A 15 -43.61 -36.33 -6.00
N PHE A 16 -42.48 -36.61 -6.67
CA PHE A 16 -42.43 -37.59 -7.74
C PHE A 16 -42.63 -39.02 -7.25
N GLY A 17 -42.17 -39.35 -6.03
CA GLY A 17 -42.41 -40.65 -5.40
C GLY A 17 -43.89 -40.92 -5.16
N LEU A 18 -44.64 -39.92 -4.66
CA LEU A 18 -46.09 -40.02 -4.49
C LEU A 18 -46.83 -40.19 -5.83
N LEU A 19 -46.42 -39.46 -6.87
CA LEU A 19 -46.99 -39.62 -8.21
C LEU A 19 -46.71 -41.00 -8.80
N ALA A 20 -45.48 -41.51 -8.66
CA ALA A 20 -45.11 -42.85 -9.12
C ALA A 20 -45.94 -43.94 -8.42
N LEU A 21 -46.14 -43.81 -7.09
CA LEU A 21 -47.02 -44.70 -6.32
C LEU A 21 -48.47 -44.66 -6.81
N LEU A 22 -49.01 -43.48 -7.11
CA LEU A 22 -50.36 -43.34 -7.65
C LEU A 22 -50.53 -43.99 -9.03
N VAL A 23 -49.56 -43.80 -9.93
CA VAL A 23 -49.56 -44.45 -11.24
C VAL A 23 -49.46 -45.98 -11.12
N PHE A 24 -48.61 -46.47 -10.21
CA PHE A 24 -48.49 -47.90 -9.95
C PHE A 24 -49.78 -48.49 -9.37
N ALA A 25 -50.41 -47.79 -8.41
CA ALA A 25 -51.69 -48.18 -7.84
C ALA A 25 -52.82 -48.20 -8.90
N LEU A 26 -52.85 -47.20 -9.80
CA LEU A 26 -53.76 -47.17 -10.94
C LEU A 26 -53.56 -48.38 -11.86
N GLY A 27 -52.30 -48.73 -12.16
CA GLY A 27 -51.96 -49.89 -12.98
C GLY A 27 -52.44 -51.22 -12.37
N ILE A 28 -52.18 -51.42 -11.06
CA ILE A 28 -52.68 -52.59 -10.33
C ILE A 28 -54.20 -52.64 -10.36
N PHE A 29 -54.86 -51.51 -10.07
CA PHE A 29 -56.31 -51.42 -10.06
C PHE A 29 -56.92 -51.78 -11.42
N ALA A 30 -56.37 -51.27 -12.52
CA ALA A 30 -56.81 -51.60 -13.88
C ALA A 30 -56.65 -53.10 -14.19
N LEU A 31 -55.52 -53.71 -13.80
CA LEU A 31 -55.28 -55.15 -13.99
C LEU A 31 -56.28 -56.02 -13.21
N VAL A 32 -56.61 -55.65 -11.97
CA VAL A 32 -57.63 -56.35 -11.15
C VAL A 32 -59.00 -56.28 -11.82
N GLN A 33 -59.40 -55.11 -12.34
CA GLN A 33 -60.68 -54.96 -13.01
C GLN A 33 -60.75 -55.72 -14.34
N MET A 34 -59.67 -55.75 -15.14
CA MET A 34 -59.60 -56.58 -16.34
C MET A 34 -59.74 -58.08 -16.03
N SER A 35 -59.12 -58.55 -14.94
CA SER A 35 -59.26 -59.94 -14.49
C SER A 35 -60.71 -60.29 -14.13
N SER A 36 -61.40 -59.40 -13.41
CA SER A 36 -62.83 -59.55 -13.07
C SER A 36 -63.71 -59.63 -14.32
N MET A 37 -63.47 -58.75 -15.31
CA MET A 37 -64.19 -58.78 -16.58
C MET A 37 -63.95 -60.06 -17.37
N ARG A 38 -62.70 -60.56 -17.39
CA ARG A 38 -62.35 -61.83 -18.04
C ARG A 38 -63.11 -63.00 -17.41
N ASN A 39 -63.18 -63.05 -16.08
CA ASN A 39 -63.89 -64.11 -15.35
C ASN A 39 -65.40 -64.14 -15.67
N GLN A 40 -66.04 -62.97 -15.82
CA GLN A 40 -67.46 -62.91 -16.21
C GLN A 40 -67.69 -63.32 -17.68
N SER A 41 -66.78 -62.94 -18.57
CA SER A 41 -66.86 -63.32 -19.99
C SER A 41 -66.68 -64.84 -20.18
N ASP A 42 -65.80 -65.45 -19.38
CA ASP A 42 -65.53 -66.89 -19.41
C ASP A 42 -66.77 -67.72 -19.09
N HIS A 43 -67.66 -67.26 -18.20
CA HIS A 43 -68.93 -67.96 -17.91
C HIS A 43 -69.91 -67.95 -19.09
N VAL A 44 -69.93 -66.89 -19.90
CA VAL A 44 -70.75 -66.83 -21.11
C VAL A 44 -70.21 -67.79 -22.17
N GLU A 45 -68.88 -67.81 -22.35
CA GLU A 45 -68.20 -68.63 -23.35
C GLU A 45 -68.24 -70.13 -23.02
N THR A 46 -68.02 -70.50 -21.76
CA THR A 46 -67.81 -71.90 -21.37
C THR A 46 -69.05 -72.62 -20.84
N LYS A 47 -70.08 -71.89 -20.41
CA LYS A 47 -71.32 -72.47 -19.85
C LYS A 47 -72.56 -72.10 -20.66
N TRP A 48 -72.91 -70.82 -20.70
CA TRP A 48 -74.20 -70.40 -21.24
C TRP A 48 -74.33 -70.62 -22.76
N LEU A 49 -73.31 -70.25 -23.55
CA LEU A 49 -73.36 -70.41 -25.00
C LEU A 49 -73.42 -71.91 -25.41
N PRO A 50 -72.55 -72.80 -24.88
CA PRO A 50 -72.67 -74.24 -25.11
C PRO A 50 -74.03 -74.80 -24.68
N SER A 51 -74.58 -74.40 -23.53
CA SER A 51 -75.90 -74.88 -23.07
C SER A 51 -77.02 -74.57 -24.06
N VAL A 52 -77.06 -73.35 -24.61
CA VAL A 52 -78.05 -72.96 -25.62
C VAL A 52 -77.85 -73.73 -26.93
N MET A 53 -76.59 -73.94 -27.35
CA MET A 53 -76.27 -74.71 -28.56
C MET A 53 -76.67 -76.18 -28.45
N GLU A 54 -76.35 -76.84 -27.33
CA GLU A 54 -76.70 -78.24 -27.07
C GLU A 54 -78.23 -78.44 -26.96
N LEU A 55 -78.95 -77.52 -26.31
CA LEU A 55 -80.41 -77.54 -26.27
C LEU A 55 -81.04 -77.37 -27.66
N GLY A 56 -80.47 -76.49 -28.49
CA GLY A 56 -80.86 -76.33 -29.89
C GLY A 56 -80.65 -77.61 -30.70
N ALA A 57 -79.49 -78.27 -30.52
CA ALA A 57 -79.18 -79.54 -31.15
C ALA A 57 -80.15 -80.66 -30.71
N LEU A 58 -80.45 -80.75 -29.41
CA LEU A 58 -81.45 -81.69 -28.86
C LEU A 58 -82.82 -81.50 -29.52
N GLY A 59 -83.28 -80.25 -29.65
CA GLY A 59 -84.56 -79.95 -30.31
C GLY A 59 -84.59 -80.38 -31.77
N GLN A 60 -83.52 -80.11 -32.50
CA GLN A 60 -83.39 -80.50 -33.90
C GLN A 60 -83.41 -82.02 -34.05
N ASP A 61 -82.64 -82.75 -33.24
CA ASP A 61 -82.55 -84.20 -33.34
C ASP A 61 -83.85 -84.89 -32.93
N LEU A 62 -84.57 -84.37 -31.93
CA LEU A 62 -85.91 -84.84 -31.58
C LEU A 62 -86.92 -84.66 -32.72
N MET A 63 -86.88 -83.52 -33.42
CA MET A 63 -87.71 -83.30 -34.62
C MET A 63 -87.36 -84.28 -35.75
N ARG A 64 -86.07 -84.64 -35.91
CA ARG A 64 -85.64 -85.65 -36.89
C ARG A 64 -86.13 -87.05 -36.50
N VAL A 65 -86.09 -87.41 -35.22
CA VAL A 65 -86.68 -88.67 -34.72
C VAL A 65 -88.18 -88.75 -35.03
N ARG A 66 -88.93 -87.67 -34.78
CA ARG A 66 -90.37 -87.58 -35.16
C ARG A 66 -90.57 -87.79 -36.66
N THR A 67 -89.78 -87.08 -37.47
CA THR A 67 -89.87 -87.13 -38.94
C THR A 67 -89.59 -88.52 -39.49
N LEU A 68 -88.53 -89.18 -39.01
CA LEU A 68 -88.18 -90.54 -39.44
C LEU A 68 -89.19 -91.58 -38.93
N THR A 69 -89.72 -91.40 -37.72
CA THR A 69 -90.77 -92.27 -37.18
C THR A 69 -92.02 -92.23 -38.05
N LEU A 70 -92.43 -91.04 -38.51
CA LEU A 70 -93.55 -90.91 -39.46
C LEU A 70 -93.19 -91.48 -40.85
N ARG A 71 -91.95 -91.27 -41.32
CA ARG A 71 -91.48 -91.80 -42.61
C ARG A 71 -91.53 -93.33 -42.68
N LEU A 72 -91.32 -94.03 -41.56
CA LEU A 72 -91.47 -95.49 -41.47
C LEU A 72 -92.90 -95.96 -41.80
N MET A 73 -93.92 -95.11 -41.60
CA MET A 73 -95.32 -95.42 -41.92
C MET A 73 -95.64 -95.13 -43.39
N LEU A 74 -94.97 -94.16 -44.00
CA LEU A 74 -95.28 -93.66 -45.35
C LEU A 74 -94.55 -94.42 -46.46
N ASN A 75 -93.27 -94.78 -46.26
CA ASN A 75 -92.48 -95.52 -47.24
C ASN A 75 -92.08 -96.88 -46.69
N ARG A 76 -92.80 -97.91 -47.12
CA ARG A 76 -92.72 -99.28 -46.59
C ARG A 76 -91.87 -100.22 -47.45
N SER A 77 -91.07 -99.69 -48.38
CA SER A 77 -90.13 -100.53 -49.14
C SER A 77 -89.08 -101.16 -48.20
N PRO A 78 -88.65 -102.42 -48.42
CA PRO A 78 -87.73 -103.10 -47.51
C PRO A 78 -86.40 -102.36 -47.29
N GLU A 79 -85.91 -101.67 -48.31
CA GLU A 79 -84.71 -100.84 -48.26
C GLU A 79 -84.94 -99.56 -47.43
N ALA A 80 -86.05 -98.84 -47.67
CA ALA A 80 -86.37 -97.63 -46.91
C ALA A 80 -86.67 -97.91 -45.43
N LEU A 81 -87.27 -99.06 -45.11
CA LEU A 81 -87.51 -99.46 -43.71
C LEU A 81 -86.19 -99.70 -42.97
N ARG A 82 -85.23 -100.40 -43.57
CA ARG A 82 -83.89 -100.61 -42.97
C ARG A 82 -83.11 -99.31 -42.83
N ASP A 83 -83.08 -98.48 -43.88
CA ASP A 83 -82.36 -97.21 -43.88
C ASP A 83 -82.93 -96.23 -42.83
N ASN A 84 -84.26 -96.08 -42.77
CA ASN A 84 -84.88 -95.19 -41.77
C ASN A 84 -84.73 -95.72 -40.35
N ALA A 85 -84.79 -97.04 -40.12
CA ALA A 85 -84.51 -97.62 -38.80
C ALA A 85 -83.05 -97.38 -38.38
N GLY A 86 -82.08 -97.63 -39.27
CA GLY A 86 -80.67 -97.39 -39.00
C GLY A 86 -80.33 -95.92 -38.73
N LYS A 87 -80.92 -94.99 -39.49
CA LYS A 87 -80.79 -93.53 -39.24
C LYS A 87 -81.38 -93.12 -37.90
N LEU A 88 -82.46 -93.76 -37.50
CA LEU A 88 -83.13 -93.47 -36.25
C LEU A 88 -82.35 -94.02 -35.04
N ASP A 89 -81.74 -95.20 -35.16
CA ASP A 89 -80.80 -95.72 -34.15
C ASP A 89 -79.57 -94.83 -34.00
N GLN A 90 -79.00 -94.34 -35.11
CA GLN A 90 -77.90 -93.37 -35.10
C GLN A 90 -78.30 -92.06 -34.41
N LEU A 91 -79.49 -91.52 -34.72
CA LEU A 91 -80.00 -90.31 -34.08
C LEU A 91 -80.25 -90.50 -32.58
N LYS A 92 -80.76 -91.66 -32.16
CA LYS A 92 -80.91 -91.98 -30.73
C LYS A 92 -79.56 -92.02 -30.01
N ALA A 93 -78.54 -92.61 -30.64
CA ALA A 93 -77.18 -92.62 -30.09
C ALA A 93 -76.61 -91.19 -29.97
N GLY A 94 -76.79 -90.35 -31.00
CA GLY A 94 -76.39 -88.94 -30.98
C GLY A 94 -77.14 -88.11 -29.95
N LEU A 95 -78.45 -88.33 -29.79
CA LEU A 95 -79.27 -87.69 -28.76
C LEU A 95 -78.74 -87.99 -27.36
N LYS A 96 -78.30 -89.22 -27.09
CA LYS A 96 -77.72 -89.59 -25.79
C LYS A 96 -76.42 -88.84 -25.51
N VAL A 97 -75.57 -88.65 -26.51
CA VAL A 97 -74.33 -87.86 -26.38
C VAL A 97 -74.66 -86.39 -26.12
N THR A 98 -75.57 -85.80 -26.89
CA THR A 98 -76.00 -84.41 -26.74
C THR A 98 -76.65 -84.16 -25.37
N GLN A 99 -77.44 -85.12 -24.87
CA GLN A 99 -77.98 -85.09 -23.51
C GLN A 99 -76.88 -85.11 -22.45
N GLN A 100 -75.84 -85.93 -22.61
CA GLN A 100 -74.71 -86.00 -21.68
C GLN A 100 -73.91 -84.70 -21.67
N ASN A 101 -73.65 -84.13 -22.85
CA ASN A 101 -72.98 -82.85 -22.99
C ASN A 101 -73.76 -81.74 -22.29
N TYR A 102 -75.07 -81.63 -22.56
CA TYR A 102 -75.92 -80.66 -21.88
C TYR A 102 -75.98 -80.89 -20.36
N ALA A 103 -76.11 -82.13 -19.91
CA ALA A 103 -76.17 -82.45 -18.48
C ALA A 103 -74.92 -82.01 -17.70
N ALA A 104 -73.75 -81.99 -18.34
CA ALA A 104 -72.50 -81.50 -17.77
C ALA A 104 -72.44 -79.96 -17.64
N LEU A 105 -73.26 -79.25 -18.42
CA LEU A 105 -73.31 -77.79 -18.45
C LEU A 105 -74.34 -77.18 -17.48
N ILE A 106 -75.23 -78.01 -16.92
CA ILE A 106 -76.28 -77.57 -15.99
C ILE A 106 -75.67 -76.87 -14.78
N GLY A 107 -75.96 -75.57 -14.66
CA GLY A 107 -75.36 -74.69 -13.67
C GLY A 107 -76.25 -74.33 -12.49
N SER A 108 -77.57 -74.58 -12.57
CA SER A 108 -78.52 -74.19 -11.52
C SER A 108 -79.46 -75.31 -11.08
N PRO A 109 -79.96 -75.27 -9.82
CA PRO A 109 -80.97 -76.23 -9.35
C PRO A 109 -82.26 -76.22 -10.18
N ARG A 110 -82.70 -75.03 -10.62
CA ARG A 110 -83.90 -74.88 -11.45
C ARG A 110 -83.73 -75.46 -12.85
N GLU A 111 -82.56 -75.27 -13.44
CA GLU A 111 -82.21 -75.88 -14.73
C GLU A 111 -82.16 -77.42 -14.63
N ARG A 112 -81.59 -77.95 -13.54
CA ARG A 112 -81.57 -79.39 -13.27
C ARG A 112 -82.97 -79.99 -13.17
N GLU A 113 -83.86 -79.34 -12.42
CA GLU A 113 -85.26 -79.75 -12.29
C GLU A 113 -85.98 -79.81 -13.65
N LEU A 114 -85.83 -78.76 -14.48
CA LEU A 114 -86.41 -78.72 -15.82
C LEU A 114 -85.81 -79.78 -16.75
N TYR A 115 -84.50 -80.05 -16.63
CA TYR A 115 -83.83 -81.07 -17.43
C TYR A 115 -84.31 -82.47 -17.07
N GLU A 116 -84.46 -82.77 -15.78
CA GLU A 116 -84.98 -84.07 -15.32
C GLU A 116 -86.43 -84.29 -15.79
N ALA A 117 -87.27 -83.24 -15.75
CA ALA A 117 -88.62 -83.28 -16.29
C ALA A 117 -88.62 -83.54 -17.81
N PHE A 118 -87.79 -82.83 -18.57
CA PHE A 118 -87.61 -83.06 -20.01
C PHE A 118 -87.12 -84.49 -20.30
N ALA A 119 -86.07 -84.95 -19.60
CA ALA A 119 -85.46 -86.26 -19.78
C ALA A 119 -86.45 -87.40 -19.49
N ALA A 120 -87.30 -87.25 -18.47
CA ALA A 120 -88.35 -88.22 -18.17
C ALA A 120 -89.39 -88.33 -19.29
N VAL A 121 -89.86 -87.20 -19.83
CA VAL A 121 -90.81 -87.17 -20.96
C VAL A 121 -90.15 -87.72 -22.23
N GLN A 122 -88.90 -87.38 -22.49
CA GLN A 122 -88.14 -87.88 -23.62
C GLN A 122 -87.93 -89.40 -23.53
N ALA A 123 -87.59 -89.93 -22.36
CA ALA A 123 -87.44 -91.37 -22.16
C ALA A 123 -88.76 -92.11 -22.44
N ALA A 124 -89.89 -91.60 -21.96
CA ALA A 124 -91.21 -92.14 -22.26
C ALA A 124 -91.52 -92.07 -23.78
N TYR A 125 -91.17 -90.96 -24.44
CA TYR A 125 -91.32 -90.81 -25.89
C TYR A 125 -90.49 -91.85 -26.65
N MET A 126 -89.23 -92.06 -26.26
CA MET A 126 -88.34 -93.05 -26.89
C MET A 126 -88.85 -94.48 -26.69
N GLN A 127 -89.38 -94.82 -25.51
CA GLN A 127 -89.97 -96.13 -25.26
C GLN A 127 -91.20 -96.39 -26.16
N ARG A 128 -92.05 -95.37 -26.39
CA ARG A 128 -93.16 -95.48 -27.34
C ARG A 128 -92.67 -95.56 -28.77
N GLN A 129 -91.60 -94.86 -29.10
CA GLN A 129 -90.97 -94.90 -30.41
C GLN A 129 -90.40 -96.30 -30.71
N ASP A 130 -89.74 -96.95 -29.74
CA ASP A 130 -89.28 -98.34 -29.86
C ASP A 130 -90.46 -99.28 -30.13
N LYS A 131 -91.59 -99.08 -29.44
CA LYS A 131 -92.80 -99.87 -29.68
C LYS A 131 -93.39 -99.66 -31.08
N VAL A 132 -93.33 -98.43 -31.60
CA VAL A 132 -93.71 -98.14 -32.99
C VAL A 132 -92.79 -98.84 -33.98
N MET A 133 -91.49 -98.96 -33.70
CA MET A 133 -90.58 -99.74 -34.54
C MET A 133 -90.94 -101.23 -34.55
N GLU A 134 -91.24 -101.82 -33.39
CA GLU A 134 -91.70 -103.21 -33.28
C GLU A 134 -92.98 -103.46 -34.08
N LEU A 135 -93.99 -102.59 -33.92
CA LEU A 135 -95.26 -102.68 -34.65
C LEU A 135 -95.06 -102.52 -36.16
N SER A 136 -94.18 -101.59 -36.57
CA SER A 136 -93.82 -101.39 -37.97
C SER A 136 -93.17 -102.64 -38.58
N ALA A 137 -92.23 -103.27 -37.86
CA ALA A 137 -91.54 -104.48 -38.27
C ALA A 137 -92.48 -105.69 -38.34
N ALA A 138 -93.45 -105.78 -37.43
CA ALA A 138 -94.51 -106.80 -37.44
C ALA A 138 -95.61 -106.56 -38.50
N GLY A 139 -95.57 -105.43 -39.21
CA GLY A 139 -96.53 -105.07 -40.24
C GLY A 139 -97.82 -104.40 -39.75
N LEU A 140 -97.98 -104.21 -38.44
CA LEU A 140 -99.15 -103.66 -37.76
C LEU A 140 -99.19 -102.12 -37.86
N THR A 141 -99.35 -101.62 -39.09
CA THR A 141 -99.19 -100.18 -39.41
C THR A 141 -100.29 -99.30 -38.81
N ASP A 142 -101.53 -99.79 -38.73
CA ASP A 142 -102.65 -99.03 -38.16
C ASP A 142 -102.49 -98.84 -36.64
N GLU A 143 -101.99 -99.85 -35.94
CA GLU A 143 -101.69 -99.77 -34.50
C GLU A 143 -100.52 -98.81 -34.23
N ALA A 144 -99.50 -98.85 -35.08
CA ALA A 144 -98.38 -97.91 -35.02
C ALA A 144 -98.84 -96.46 -35.26
N LEU A 145 -99.70 -96.21 -36.27
CA LEU A 145 -100.27 -94.90 -36.55
C LEU A 145 -101.15 -94.38 -35.40
N LYS A 146 -101.93 -95.24 -34.75
CA LYS A 146 -102.74 -94.87 -33.58
C LYS A 146 -101.84 -94.44 -32.41
N MET A 147 -100.72 -95.12 -32.19
CA MET A 147 -99.73 -94.75 -31.17
C MET A 147 -99.02 -93.43 -31.49
N ILE A 148 -98.64 -93.23 -32.75
CA ILE A 148 -98.03 -91.98 -33.23
C ILE A 148 -98.99 -90.81 -33.02
N ASN A 149 -100.22 -90.91 -33.53
CA ASN A 149 -101.18 -89.81 -33.51
C ASN A 149 -101.80 -89.54 -32.13
N GLY A 150 -101.70 -90.50 -31.19
CA GLY A 150 -102.21 -90.38 -29.82
C GLY A 150 -101.11 -90.04 -28.81
N GLU A 151 -100.66 -91.06 -28.07
CA GLU A 151 -99.73 -90.90 -26.94
C GLU A 151 -98.40 -90.24 -27.33
N MET A 152 -97.84 -90.57 -28.49
CA MET A 152 -96.57 -89.98 -28.91
C MET A 152 -96.69 -88.49 -29.24
N THR A 153 -97.79 -88.04 -29.85
CA THR A 153 -98.04 -86.61 -30.06
C THR A 153 -98.09 -85.86 -28.72
N GLN A 154 -98.83 -86.39 -27.73
CA GLN A 154 -98.90 -85.76 -26.41
C GLN A 154 -97.54 -85.70 -25.70
N LEU A 155 -96.75 -86.76 -25.80
CA LEU A 155 -95.39 -86.78 -25.26
C LEU A 155 -94.46 -85.82 -26.01
N ALA A 156 -94.59 -85.70 -27.33
CA ALA A 156 -93.82 -84.76 -28.13
C ALA A 156 -94.14 -83.29 -27.79
N ASP A 157 -95.40 -82.97 -27.55
CA ASP A 157 -95.82 -81.62 -27.16
C ASP A 157 -95.26 -81.26 -25.77
N LYS A 158 -95.40 -82.18 -24.79
CA LYS A 158 -94.80 -82.01 -23.45
C LYS A 158 -93.27 -81.85 -23.52
N MET A 159 -92.61 -82.66 -24.33
CA MET A 159 -91.16 -82.60 -24.54
C MET A 159 -90.73 -81.27 -25.18
N THR A 160 -91.50 -80.77 -26.15
CA THR A 160 -91.24 -79.48 -26.81
C THR A 160 -91.39 -78.33 -25.81
N VAL A 161 -92.43 -78.35 -24.97
CA VAL A 161 -92.63 -77.34 -23.92
C VAL A 161 -91.46 -77.35 -22.93
N ALA A 162 -91.10 -78.52 -22.40
CA ALA A 162 -89.99 -78.65 -21.44
C ALA A 162 -88.65 -78.20 -22.03
N LEU A 163 -88.37 -78.53 -23.30
CA LEU A 163 -87.16 -78.09 -23.98
C LEU A 163 -87.15 -76.58 -24.24
N ASN A 164 -88.30 -75.99 -24.59
CA ASN A 164 -88.41 -74.54 -24.76
C ASN A 164 -88.21 -73.78 -23.45
N GLU A 165 -88.71 -74.31 -22.33
CA GLU A 165 -88.47 -73.74 -21.00
C GLU A 165 -86.97 -73.78 -20.63
N LEU A 166 -86.29 -74.90 -20.87
CA LEU A 166 -84.83 -75.02 -20.69
C LEU A 166 -84.04 -74.05 -21.56
N THR A 167 -84.43 -73.94 -22.83
CA THR A 167 -83.79 -73.04 -23.80
C THR A 167 -84.00 -71.58 -23.41
N THR A 168 -85.20 -71.23 -22.94
CA THR A 168 -85.53 -69.88 -22.47
C THR A 168 -84.73 -69.53 -21.22
N LEU A 169 -84.64 -70.45 -20.24
CA LEU A 169 -83.85 -70.25 -19.03
C LEU A 169 -82.37 -70.01 -19.35
N ASN A 170 -81.77 -70.84 -20.21
CA ASN A 170 -80.36 -70.70 -20.59
C ASN A 170 -80.09 -69.45 -21.43
N LYS A 171 -81.01 -69.09 -22.32
CA LYS A 171 -80.91 -67.84 -23.10
C LYS A 171 -81.00 -66.61 -22.18
N GLN A 172 -81.88 -66.62 -21.19
CA GLN A 172 -81.98 -65.55 -20.21
C GLN A 172 -80.72 -65.47 -19.34
N GLY A 173 -80.20 -66.62 -18.85
CA GLY A 173 -78.94 -66.67 -18.10
C GLY A 173 -77.75 -66.14 -18.89
N ALA A 174 -77.68 -66.43 -20.20
CA ALA A 174 -76.66 -65.88 -21.10
C ALA A 174 -76.75 -64.35 -21.23
N LEU A 175 -77.97 -63.81 -21.35
CA LEU A 175 -78.22 -62.37 -21.45
C LEU A 175 -77.89 -61.66 -20.14
N ASP A 176 -78.33 -62.18 -19.00
CA ASP A 176 -78.06 -61.62 -17.68
C ASP A 176 -76.54 -61.60 -17.38
N ALA A 177 -75.83 -62.66 -17.76
CA ALA A 177 -74.37 -62.72 -17.64
C ALA A 177 -73.66 -61.71 -18.56
N SER A 178 -74.18 -61.50 -19.78
CA SER A 178 -73.67 -60.49 -20.72
C SER A 178 -73.89 -59.07 -20.19
N ASP A 179 -75.06 -58.78 -19.62
CA ASP A 179 -75.38 -57.49 -19.03
C ASP A 179 -74.57 -57.21 -17.76
N LEU A 180 -74.34 -58.23 -16.93
CA LEU A 180 -73.42 -58.14 -15.78
C LEU A 180 -72.00 -57.82 -16.23
N ALA A 181 -71.49 -58.49 -17.27
CA ALA A 181 -70.17 -58.22 -17.83
C ALA A 181 -70.05 -56.78 -18.36
N ARG A 182 -71.08 -56.26 -19.04
CA ARG A 182 -71.16 -54.85 -19.48
C ARG A 182 -71.19 -53.87 -18.31
N ALA A 183 -71.96 -54.17 -17.26
CA ALA A 183 -72.02 -53.33 -16.06
C ALA A 183 -70.66 -53.26 -15.36
N VAL A 184 -69.98 -54.40 -15.19
CA VAL A 184 -68.62 -54.49 -14.63
C VAL A 184 -67.64 -53.68 -15.47
N PHE A 185 -67.69 -53.78 -16.81
CA PHE A 185 -66.85 -52.99 -17.70
C PHE A 185 -67.09 -51.48 -17.57
N SER A 186 -68.36 -51.03 -17.61
CA SER A 186 -68.69 -49.61 -17.51
C SER A 186 -68.25 -48.98 -16.20
N SER A 187 -68.42 -49.69 -15.08
CA SER A 187 -67.96 -49.28 -13.75
C SER A 187 -66.43 -49.24 -13.68
N ALA A 188 -65.75 -50.28 -14.17
CA ALA A 188 -64.29 -50.31 -14.25
C ALA A 188 -63.72 -49.15 -15.07
N PHE A 189 -64.32 -48.87 -16.23
CA PHE A 189 -63.92 -47.76 -17.10
C PHE A 189 -64.09 -46.41 -16.40
N ALA A 190 -65.22 -46.16 -15.74
CA ALA A 190 -65.47 -44.92 -15.00
C ALA A 190 -64.45 -44.71 -13.86
N TRP A 191 -64.13 -45.75 -13.10
CA TRP A 191 -63.12 -45.67 -12.04
C TRP A 191 -61.71 -45.41 -12.58
N VAL A 192 -61.31 -46.08 -13.67
CA VAL A 192 -60.01 -45.86 -14.31
C VAL A 192 -59.89 -44.42 -14.84
N VAL A 193 -60.94 -43.90 -15.50
CA VAL A 193 -60.99 -42.51 -15.97
C VAL A 193 -60.92 -41.51 -14.81
N GLY A 194 -61.71 -41.73 -13.74
CA GLY A 194 -61.71 -40.86 -12.56
C GLY A 194 -60.33 -40.80 -11.88
N MET A 195 -59.67 -41.95 -11.74
CA MET A 195 -58.34 -42.03 -11.14
C MET A 195 -57.27 -41.38 -12.04
N MET A 196 -57.36 -41.55 -13.37
CA MET A 196 -56.48 -40.84 -14.31
C MET A 196 -56.60 -39.32 -14.19
N LEU A 197 -57.82 -38.79 -14.13
CA LEU A 197 -58.05 -37.34 -13.96
C LEU A 197 -57.52 -36.84 -12.61
N LEU A 198 -57.70 -37.61 -11.54
CA LEU A 198 -57.16 -37.27 -10.22
C LEU A 198 -55.62 -37.23 -10.23
N THR A 199 -54.97 -38.23 -10.83
CA THR A 199 -53.51 -38.25 -10.97
C THR A 199 -53.00 -37.08 -11.82
N ALA A 200 -53.69 -36.75 -12.92
CA ALA A 200 -53.34 -35.59 -13.75
C ALA A 200 -53.46 -34.26 -12.98
N LEU A 201 -54.55 -34.07 -12.23
CA LEU A 201 -54.76 -32.88 -11.41
C LEU A 201 -53.70 -32.74 -10.32
N MET A 202 -53.39 -33.83 -9.60
CA MET A 202 -52.34 -33.85 -8.59
C MET A 202 -50.97 -33.54 -9.19
N THR A 203 -50.68 -34.03 -10.39
CA THR A 203 -49.43 -33.74 -11.12
C THR A 203 -49.31 -32.25 -11.44
N LEU A 204 -50.40 -31.63 -11.93
CA LEU A 204 -50.42 -30.19 -12.24
C LEU A 204 -50.24 -29.33 -10.99
N LEU A 205 -50.92 -29.65 -9.89
CA LEU A 205 -50.78 -28.93 -8.62
C LEU A 205 -49.35 -29.03 -8.06
N LEU A 206 -48.75 -30.22 -8.14
CA LEU A 206 -47.39 -30.46 -7.67
C LEU A 206 -46.37 -29.73 -8.55
N ALA A 207 -46.52 -29.79 -9.87
CA ALA A 207 -45.69 -29.05 -10.81
C ALA A 207 -45.76 -27.54 -10.54
N TRP A 208 -46.98 -26.98 -10.42
CA TRP A 208 -47.17 -25.57 -10.13
C TRP A 208 -46.52 -25.14 -8.80
N GLY A 209 -46.70 -25.93 -7.73
CA GLY A 209 -46.09 -25.66 -6.43
C GLY A 209 -44.55 -25.71 -6.47
N LEU A 210 -43.98 -26.73 -7.12
CA LEU A 210 -42.55 -26.92 -7.24
C LEU A 210 -41.91 -25.81 -8.09
N THR A 211 -42.49 -25.50 -9.25
CA THR A 211 -42.06 -24.39 -10.12
C THR A 211 -42.10 -23.06 -9.38
N ARG A 212 -43.21 -22.71 -8.71
CA ARG A 212 -43.29 -21.45 -7.96
C ARG A 212 -42.27 -21.36 -6.84
N SER A 213 -41.97 -22.48 -6.18
CA SER A 213 -41.04 -22.53 -5.05
C SER A 213 -39.56 -22.47 -5.45
N ILE A 214 -39.22 -22.82 -6.69
CA ILE A 214 -37.84 -22.85 -7.21
C ILE A 214 -37.57 -21.65 -8.13
N VAL A 215 -38.43 -21.42 -9.12
CA VAL A 215 -38.20 -20.43 -10.18
C VAL A 215 -38.23 -19.00 -9.64
N ARG A 216 -39.18 -18.67 -8.74
CA ARG A 216 -39.27 -17.31 -8.20
C ARG A 216 -38.04 -16.89 -7.38
N PRO A 217 -37.56 -17.67 -6.39
CA PRO A 217 -36.36 -17.29 -5.64
C PRO A 217 -35.09 -17.27 -6.50
N ILE A 218 -34.96 -18.16 -7.48
CA ILE A 218 -33.82 -18.13 -8.41
C ILE A 218 -33.87 -16.88 -9.31
N ALA A 219 -35.05 -16.51 -9.80
CA ALA A 219 -35.21 -15.27 -10.56
C ALA A 219 -34.90 -14.02 -9.72
N GLN A 220 -35.27 -14.01 -8.43
CA GLN A 220 -34.89 -12.96 -7.49
C GLN A 220 -33.37 -12.90 -7.29
N ALA A 221 -32.71 -14.05 -7.09
CA ALA A 221 -31.26 -14.13 -6.96
C ALA A 221 -30.54 -13.62 -8.21
N LEU A 222 -31.05 -13.95 -9.41
CA LEU A 222 -30.54 -13.43 -10.68
C LEU A 222 -30.69 -11.90 -10.77
N GLY A 223 -31.86 -11.36 -10.40
CA GLY A 223 -32.08 -9.92 -10.38
C GLY A 223 -31.13 -9.20 -9.43
N ILE A 224 -30.95 -9.71 -8.21
CA ILE A 224 -29.97 -9.17 -7.24
C ILE A 224 -28.55 -9.21 -7.81
N ALA A 225 -28.15 -10.34 -8.41
CA ALA A 225 -26.83 -10.45 -9.01
C ALA A 225 -26.61 -9.44 -10.15
N GLN A 226 -27.64 -9.17 -10.96
CA GLN A 226 -27.59 -8.14 -12.01
C GLN A 226 -27.48 -6.72 -11.45
N VAL A 227 -28.23 -6.41 -10.38
CA VAL A 227 -28.17 -5.10 -9.69
C VAL A 227 -26.78 -4.87 -9.09
N VAL A 228 -26.23 -5.88 -8.40
CA VAL A 228 -24.87 -5.84 -7.85
C VAL A 228 -23.82 -5.71 -8.97
N ALA A 229 -23.99 -6.44 -10.08
CA ALA A 229 -23.08 -6.36 -11.23
C ALA A 229 -23.14 -5.00 -11.95
N ALA A 230 -24.29 -4.31 -11.89
CA ALA A 230 -24.45 -2.95 -12.40
C ALA A 230 -23.87 -1.88 -11.45
N GLY A 231 -23.36 -2.27 -10.27
CA GLY A 231 -22.74 -1.39 -9.31
C GLY A 231 -23.67 -0.86 -8.21
N ASP A 232 -24.94 -1.27 -8.17
CA ASP A 232 -25.86 -0.88 -7.10
C ASP A 232 -25.80 -1.87 -5.93
N LEU A 233 -25.27 -1.40 -4.80
CA LEU A 233 -25.10 -2.15 -3.56
C LEU A 233 -26.09 -1.73 -2.46
N THR A 234 -27.11 -0.94 -2.83
CA THR A 234 -28.11 -0.39 -1.89
C THR A 234 -29.34 -1.28 -1.73
N ALA A 235 -29.59 -2.19 -2.70
CA ALA A 235 -30.77 -3.04 -2.72
C ALA A 235 -30.87 -3.95 -1.48
N ASP A 236 -32.03 -3.96 -0.82
CA ASP A 236 -32.27 -4.83 0.33
C ASP A 236 -32.56 -6.27 -0.11
N ILE A 237 -31.74 -7.21 0.38
CA ILE A 237 -31.87 -8.63 0.09
C ILE A 237 -32.61 -9.31 1.24
N VAL A 238 -33.90 -9.58 1.00
CA VAL A 238 -34.77 -10.32 1.92
C VAL A 238 -34.64 -11.82 1.64
N VAL A 239 -34.20 -12.57 2.65
CA VAL A 239 -34.02 -14.02 2.56
C VAL A 239 -35.19 -14.73 3.23
N GLU A 240 -35.96 -15.49 2.44
CA GLU A 240 -37.06 -16.31 2.94
C GLU A 240 -36.81 -17.80 2.71
N GLY A 241 -37.05 -18.64 3.73
CA GLY A 241 -36.90 -20.09 3.65
C GLY A 241 -35.56 -20.61 4.17
N ARG A 242 -35.35 -21.93 4.07
CA ARG A 242 -34.11 -22.60 4.49
C ARG A 242 -33.56 -23.56 3.43
N ASP A 243 -34.11 -23.52 2.22
CA ASP A 243 -33.71 -24.33 1.07
C ASP A 243 -32.53 -23.71 0.30
N GLU A 244 -32.04 -24.40 -0.72
CA GLU A 244 -30.87 -24.00 -1.51
C GLU A 244 -31.00 -22.60 -2.13
N PRO A 245 -32.16 -22.18 -2.70
CA PRO A 245 -32.33 -20.82 -3.19
C PRO A 245 -32.27 -19.76 -2.07
N ALA A 246 -32.76 -20.07 -0.86
CA ALA A 246 -32.63 -19.16 0.28
C ALA A 246 -31.16 -19.00 0.69
N ARG A 247 -30.39 -20.10 0.72
CA ARG A 247 -28.94 -20.06 1.00
C ARG A 247 -28.15 -19.29 -0.07
N LEU A 248 -28.58 -19.36 -1.33
CA LEU A 248 -28.01 -18.56 -2.42
C LEU A 248 -28.26 -17.06 -2.19
N LEU A 249 -29.49 -16.66 -1.84
CA LEU A 249 -29.82 -15.28 -1.52
C LEU A 249 -29.02 -14.75 -0.31
N GLU A 250 -28.85 -15.58 0.73
CA GLU A 250 -28.01 -15.24 1.89
C GLU A 250 -26.54 -15.01 1.49
N ALA A 251 -25.98 -15.89 0.66
CA ALA A 251 -24.61 -15.73 0.15
C ALA A 251 -24.46 -14.44 -0.68
N LEU A 252 -25.44 -14.11 -1.52
CA LEU A 252 -25.47 -12.85 -2.28
C LEU A 252 -25.56 -11.63 -1.36
N LYS A 253 -26.33 -11.71 -0.27
CA LYS A 253 -26.42 -10.66 0.75
C LYS A 253 -25.08 -10.38 1.42
N VAL A 254 -24.40 -11.44 1.88
CA VAL A 254 -23.07 -11.31 2.48
C VAL A 254 -22.07 -10.74 1.48
N MET A 255 -22.12 -11.19 0.22
CA MET A 255 -21.26 -10.68 -0.85
C MET A 255 -21.49 -9.18 -1.10
N GLN A 256 -22.74 -8.74 -1.25
CA GLN A 256 -23.10 -7.33 -1.43
C GLN A 256 -22.59 -6.48 -0.24
N GLN A 257 -22.83 -6.91 1.00
CA GLN A 257 -22.36 -6.19 2.19
C GLN A 257 -20.82 -6.12 2.28
N SER A 258 -20.13 -7.17 1.84
CA SER A 258 -18.67 -7.18 1.78
C SER A 258 -18.15 -6.21 0.72
N LEU A 259 -18.72 -6.24 -0.49
CA LEU A 259 -18.39 -5.29 -1.55
C LEU A 259 -18.65 -3.85 -1.11
N ARG A 260 -19.80 -3.56 -0.52
CA ARG A 260 -20.16 -2.24 0.03
C ARG A 260 -19.12 -1.73 1.02
N ARG A 261 -18.71 -2.56 2.00
CA ARG A 261 -17.65 -2.18 2.96
C ARG A 261 -16.30 -1.95 2.30
N THR A 262 -15.93 -2.77 1.32
CA THR A 262 -14.67 -2.61 0.59
C THR A 262 -14.66 -1.32 -0.23
N ILE A 263 -15.76 -1.02 -0.94
CA ILE A 263 -15.88 0.21 -1.73
C ILE A 263 -15.84 1.46 -0.82
N MET A 264 -16.54 1.46 0.32
CA MET A 264 -16.45 2.58 1.28
C MET A 264 -15.02 2.77 1.81
N ARG A 265 -14.31 1.68 2.14
CA ARG A 265 -12.91 1.78 2.59
C ARG A 265 -11.99 2.35 1.50
N ILE A 266 -12.20 1.96 0.23
CA ILE A 266 -11.42 2.52 -0.89
C ILE A 266 -11.73 4.01 -1.06
N ALA A 267 -12.99 4.44 -0.94
CA ALA A 267 -13.36 5.86 -0.98
C ALA A 267 -12.65 6.65 0.13
N ASP A 268 -12.72 6.16 1.37
CA ASP A 268 -12.09 6.80 2.53
C ASP A 268 -10.55 6.89 2.36
N SER A 269 -9.92 5.79 1.94
CA SER A 269 -8.46 5.77 1.67
C SER A 269 -8.07 6.68 0.51
N SER A 270 -8.91 6.81 -0.52
CA SER A 270 -8.65 7.72 -1.64
C SER A 270 -8.77 9.18 -1.20
N ASN A 271 -9.76 9.53 -0.38
CA ASN A 271 -9.86 10.86 0.22
C ASN A 271 -8.64 11.19 1.09
N GLN A 272 -8.19 10.26 1.93
CA GLN A 272 -6.98 10.43 2.74
C GLN A 272 -5.73 10.62 1.87
N LEU A 273 -5.61 9.84 0.79
CA LEU A 273 -4.50 9.96 -0.16
C LEU A 273 -4.50 11.32 -0.86
N ALA A 274 -5.67 11.83 -1.27
CA ALA A 274 -5.80 13.16 -1.86
C ALA A 274 -5.35 14.26 -0.89
N SER A 275 -5.85 14.23 0.35
CA SER A 275 -5.46 15.20 1.38
C SER A 275 -3.96 15.14 1.71
N ALA A 276 -3.39 13.94 1.88
CA ALA A 276 -1.97 13.77 2.15
C ALA A 276 -1.09 14.24 0.97
N SER A 277 -1.56 14.07 -0.27
CA SER A 277 -0.86 14.54 -1.46
C SER A 277 -0.85 16.07 -1.55
N GLU A 278 -1.95 16.72 -1.16
CA GLU A 278 -2.06 18.19 -1.14
C GLU A 278 -1.21 18.81 -0.02
N GLU A 279 -1.16 18.16 1.15
CA GLU A 279 -0.25 18.52 2.24
C GLU A 279 1.22 18.38 1.80
N LEU A 280 1.58 17.24 1.18
CA LEU A 280 2.92 17.04 0.60
C LEU A 280 3.27 18.10 -0.45
N SER A 281 2.31 18.48 -1.31
CA SER A 281 2.52 19.52 -2.31
C SER A 281 2.86 20.86 -1.64
N THR A 282 2.11 21.23 -0.61
CA THR A 282 2.31 22.46 0.16
C THR A 282 3.69 22.48 0.83
N VAL A 283 4.04 21.40 1.54
CA VAL A 283 5.35 21.26 2.21
C VAL A 283 6.50 21.31 1.21
N THR A 284 6.33 20.70 0.03
CA THR A 284 7.34 20.71 -1.02
C THR A 284 7.53 22.09 -1.64
N GLU A 285 6.44 22.85 -1.79
CA GLU A 285 6.49 24.23 -2.29
C GLU A 285 7.19 25.16 -1.28
N ASP A 286 6.91 25.01 0.01
CA ASP A 286 7.64 25.68 1.09
C ASP A 286 9.13 25.30 1.08
N ALA A 287 9.47 24.02 0.94
CA ALA A 287 10.84 23.56 0.85
C ALA A 287 11.57 24.15 -0.37
N THR A 288 10.90 24.25 -1.52
CA THR A 288 11.46 24.86 -2.73
C THR A 288 11.75 26.35 -2.54
N ARG A 289 10.84 27.09 -1.87
CA ARG A 289 11.09 28.48 -1.48
C ARG A 289 12.27 28.61 -0.52
N GLY A 290 12.35 27.73 0.49
CA GLY A 290 13.46 27.69 1.44
C GLY A 290 14.81 27.43 0.77
N LEU A 291 14.87 26.48 -0.17
CA LEU A 291 16.08 26.18 -0.95
C LEU A 291 16.52 27.33 -1.84
N HIS A 292 15.58 28.09 -2.40
CA HIS A 292 15.90 29.29 -3.16
C HIS A 292 16.54 30.38 -2.28
N GLN A 293 15.98 30.62 -1.09
CA GLN A 293 16.56 31.54 -0.12
C GLN A 293 17.94 31.06 0.35
N GLN A 294 18.09 29.78 0.66
CA GLN A 294 19.37 29.19 1.04
C GLN A 294 20.43 29.38 -0.06
N SER A 295 20.07 29.23 -1.34
CA SER A 295 20.99 29.49 -2.45
C SER A 295 21.48 30.94 -2.47
N LEU A 296 20.61 31.92 -2.20
CA LEU A 296 20.98 33.33 -2.13
C LEU A 296 21.93 33.61 -0.96
N GLU A 297 21.66 33.02 0.21
CA GLU A 297 22.52 33.14 1.39
C GLU A 297 23.91 32.51 1.16
N ILE A 298 23.98 31.38 0.45
CA ILE A 298 25.26 30.74 0.07
C ILE A 298 26.05 31.63 -0.89
N ASP A 299 25.43 32.22 -1.91
CA ASP A 299 26.12 33.10 -2.86
C ASP A 299 26.66 34.37 -2.14
N GLN A 300 25.92 34.90 -1.17
CA GLN A 300 26.40 36.00 -0.30
C GLN A 300 27.56 35.56 0.59
N ALA A 301 27.47 34.39 1.23
CA ALA A 301 28.54 33.85 2.05
C ALA A 301 29.82 33.60 1.24
N ALA A 302 29.70 33.09 0.02
CA ALA A 302 30.83 32.88 -0.89
C ALA A 302 31.50 34.21 -1.27
N THR A 303 30.71 35.26 -1.48
CA THR A 303 31.24 36.61 -1.71
C THR A 303 32.00 37.12 -0.49
N ALA A 304 31.43 36.98 0.72
CA ALA A 304 32.08 37.40 1.96
C ALA A 304 33.38 36.63 2.26
N VAL A 305 33.43 35.33 1.95
CA VAL A 305 34.64 34.51 2.11
C VAL A 305 35.74 34.91 1.13
N ASN A 306 35.37 35.26 -0.11
CA ASN A 306 36.32 35.80 -1.08
C ASN A 306 36.89 37.15 -0.62
N GLU A 307 36.06 38.07 -0.13
CA GLU A 307 36.51 39.35 0.43
C GLU A 307 37.40 39.15 1.65
N MET A 308 37.03 38.23 2.55
CA MET A 308 37.82 37.87 3.72
C MET A 308 39.19 37.29 3.33
N THR A 309 39.24 36.42 2.31
CA THR A 309 40.50 35.85 1.81
C THR A 309 41.42 36.95 1.29
N ALA A 310 40.88 37.88 0.50
CA ALA A 310 41.64 39.02 -0.03
C ALA A 310 42.17 39.93 1.10
N ALA A 311 41.34 40.22 2.11
CA ALA A 311 41.72 41.03 3.26
C ALA A 311 42.81 40.35 4.11
N VAL A 312 42.72 39.04 4.34
CA VAL A 312 43.72 38.29 5.10
C VAL A 312 45.05 38.23 4.36
N GLU A 313 45.04 38.03 3.04
CA GLU A 313 46.26 38.09 2.23
C GLU A 313 46.89 39.49 2.25
N GLU A 314 46.08 40.55 2.31
CA GLU A 314 46.56 41.92 2.47
C GLU A 314 47.20 42.14 3.85
N VAL A 315 46.62 41.61 4.93
CA VAL A 315 47.23 41.64 6.27
C VAL A 315 48.57 40.91 6.29
N ALA A 316 48.67 39.73 5.65
CA ALA A 316 49.92 38.99 5.53
C ALA A 316 51.00 39.82 4.79
N ARG A 317 50.65 40.42 3.64
CA ARG A 317 51.56 41.30 2.89
C ARG A 317 52.01 42.51 3.71
N ASN A 318 51.08 43.14 4.44
CA ASN A 318 51.39 44.28 5.30
C ASN A 318 52.30 43.89 6.47
N ALA A 319 52.11 42.71 7.07
CA ALA A 319 52.98 42.22 8.13
C ALA A 319 54.42 42.00 7.61
N VAL A 320 54.58 41.42 6.41
CA VAL A 320 55.89 41.25 5.77
C VAL A 320 56.54 42.60 5.47
N ALA A 321 55.81 43.53 4.83
CA ALA A 321 56.33 44.86 4.52
C ALA A 321 56.71 45.65 5.79
N THR A 322 55.93 45.51 6.87
CA THR A 322 56.24 46.13 8.16
C THR A 322 57.49 45.51 8.78
N SER A 323 57.67 44.18 8.67
CA SER A 323 58.88 43.48 9.11
C SER A 323 60.14 43.98 8.38
N GLU A 324 60.06 44.16 7.06
CA GLU A 324 61.15 44.73 6.25
C GLU A 324 61.48 46.17 6.67
N ALA A 325 60.46 47.02 6.86
CA ALA A 325 60.63 48.40 7.32
C ALA A 325 61.20 48.48 8.75
N SER A 326 60.79 47.56 9.63
CA SER A 326 61.37 47.39 10.97
C SER A 326 62.85 46.99 10.88
N GLY A 327 63.20 46.04 10.02
CA GLY A 327 64.60 45.65 9.80
C GLY A 327 65.49 46.81 9.33
N GLU A 328 64.99 47.66 8.43
CA GLU A 328 65.73 48.87 8.04
C GLU A 328 65.82 49.90 9.17
N SER A 329 64.76 50.06 9.97
CA SER A 329 64.77 50.94 11.14
C SER A 329 65.77 50.49 12.22
N ASP A 330 65.90 49.17 12.43
CA ASP A 330 66.89 48.58 13.33
C ASP A 330 68.31 48.91 12.87
N ARG A 331 68.59 48.75 11.58
CA ARG A 331 69.87 49.10 10.97
C ARG A 331 70.21 50.57 11.15
N ILE A 332 69.23 51.47 11.00
CA ILE A 332 69.39 52.91 11.21
C ILE A 332 69.66 53.22 12.69
N ALA A 333 68.93 52.59 13.62
CA ALA A 333 69.14 52.77 15.05
C ALA A 333 70.53 52.28 15.49
N GLN A 334 70.97 51.12 14.99
CA GLN A 334 72.31 50.56 15.22
C GLN A 334 73.41 51.51 14.74
N HIS A 335 73.27 52.04 13.52
CA HIS A 335 74.21 53.02 12.98
C HIS A 335 74.20 54.35 13.76
N GLY A 336 73.02 54.82 14.17
CA GLY A 336 72.89 55.99 15.06
C GLY A 336 73.61 55.77 16.39
N ARG A 337 73.52 54.56 16.96
CA ARG A 337 74.21 54.21 18.20
C ARG A 337 75.72 54.23 18.03
N GLU A 338 76.25 53.70 16.94
CA GLU A 338 77.68 53.76 16.62
C GLU A 338 78.18 55.22 16.53
N GLN A 339 77.42 56.10 15.87
CA GLN A 339 77.76 57.53 15.80
C GLN A 339 77.74 58.22 17.17
N VAL A 340 76.76 57.88 18.02
CA VAL A 340 76.70 58.40 19.40
C VAL A 340 77.89 57.90 20.21
N GLN A 341 78.27 56.62 20.11
CA GLN A 341 79.47 56.08 20.78
C GLN A 341 80.74 56.79 20.34
N GLN A 342 80.89 57.08 19.05
CA GLN A 342 82.02 57.86 18.54
C GLN A 342 82.01 59.30 19.07
N THR A 343 80.82 59.88 19.22
CA THR A 343 80.64 61.22 19.80
C THR A 343 81.02 61.25 21.28
N VAL A 344 80.60 60.24 22.06
CA VAL A 344 80.98 60.05 23.46
C VAL A 344 82.51 59.96 23.60
N ALA A 345 83.17 59.16 22.76
CA ALA A 345 84.63 59.05 22.76
C ALA A 345 85.31 60.39 22.42
N SER A 346 84.79 61.12 21.44
CA SER A 346 85.35 62.41 21.03
C SER A 346 85.18 63.50 22.11
N ILE A 347 84.04 63.52 22.80
CA ILE A 347 83.79 64.45 23.91
C ILE A 347 84.65 64.09 25.12
N ALA A 348 84.87 62.79 25.39
CA ALA A 348 85.77 62.36 26.46
C ALA A 348 87.21 62.84 26.21
N HIS A 349 87.72 62.70 24.98
CA HIS A 349 89.01 63.27 24.60
C HIS A 349 89.03 64.80 24.70
N LEU A 350 87.97 65.49 24.26
CA LEU A 350 87.88 66.95 24.41
C LEU A 350 87.91 67.39 25.89
N ALA A 351 87.25 66.66 26.78
CA ALA A 351 87.27 66.95 28.21
C ALA A 351 88.68 66.77 28.81
N GLU A 352 89.42 65.76 28.35
CA GLU A 352 90.83 65.54 28.70
C GLU A 352 91.71 66.69 28.20
N ASP A 353 91.61 67.05 26.92
CA ASP A 353 92.37 68.16 26.31
C ASP A 353 92.11 69.50 27.02
N VAL A 354 90.84 69.78 27.38
CA VAL A 354 90.46 71.00 28.11
C VAL A 354 91.01 70.99 29.54
N THR A 355 91.06 69.82 30.18
CA THR A 355 91.64 69.67 31.51
C THR A 355 93.15 69.91 31.47
N GLU A 356 93.86 69.30 30.52
CA GLU A 356 95.30 69.50 30.33
C GLU A 356 95.63 70.98 30.01
N ALA A 357 94.87 71.60 29.10
CA ALA A 357 95.03 73.02 28.80
C ALA A 357 94.78 73.90 30.04
N GLY A 358 93.83 73.52 30.89
CA GLY A 358 93.59 74.14 32.20
C GLY A 358 94.82 74.14 33.10
N GLU A 359 95.46 72.97 33.26
CA GLU A 359 96.66 72.82 34.07
C GLU A 359 97.86 73.63 33.53
N GLN A 360 98.01 73.69 32.20
CA GLN A 360 99.07 74.49 31.57
C GLN A 360 98.87 76.00 31.80
N VAL A 361 97.63 76.49 31.70
CA VAL A 361 97.30 77.90 31.96
C VAL A 361 97.44 78.21 33.45
N GLU A 362 97.06 77.30 34.35
CA GLU A 362 97.28 77.47 35.79
C GLU A 362 98.78 77.55 36.13
N THR A 363 99.59 76.72 35.50
CA THR A 363 101.06 76.78 35.62
C THR A 363 101.61 78.12 35.11
N LEU A 364 101.06 78.66 34.03
CA LEU A 364 101.42 79.99 33.52
C LEU A 364 101.03 81.08 34.54
N ALA A 365 99.83 81.03 35.11
CA ALA A 365 99.39 81.97 36.14
C ALA A 365 100.35 81.97 37.37
N GLN A 366 100.81 80.80 37.79
CA GLN A 366 101.82 80.67 38.86
C GLN A 366 103.18 81.28 38.48
N LYS A 367 103.65 81.08 37.25
CA LYS A 367 104.90 81.69 36.76
C LYS A 367 104.80 83.22 36.69
N VAL A 368 103.66 83.74 36.24
CA VAL A 368 103.35 85.18 36.19
C VAL A 368 103.39 85.78 37.60
N TYR A 369 102.85 85.09 38.60
CA TYR A 369 102.97 85.49 40.01
C TYR A 369 104.43 85.57 40.49
N GLY A 370 105.27 84.61 40.06
CA GLY A 370 106.70 84.64 40.31
C GLY A 370 107.40 85.88 39.72
N ILE A 371 106.99 86.32 38.53
CA ILE A 371 107.53 87.52 37.87
C ILE A 371 107.15 88.79 38.64
N THR A 372 105.91 88.92 39.12
CA THR A 372 105.48 90.07 39.93
C THR A 372 106.39 90.25 41.15
N LYS A 373 106.71 89.15 41.85
CA LYS A 373 107.62 89.19 43.01
C LYS A 373 109.04 89.66 42.65
N VAL A 374 109.54 89.29 41.47
CA VAL A 374 110.84 89.75 40.98
C VAL A 374 110.79 91.24 40.64
N LEU A 375 109.70 91.72 40.03
CA LEU A 375 109.51 93.14 39.72
C LEU A 375 109.48 94.02 40.97
N ASP A 376 108.86 93.55 42.06
CA ASP A 376 108.88 94.26 43.36
C ASP A 376 110.30 94.43 43.90
N VAL A 377 111.15 93.40 43.76
CA VAL A 377 112.57 93.48 44.13
C VAL A 377 113.33 94.46 43.24
N ILE A 378 113.11 94.43 41.92
CA ILE A 378 113.77 95.36 40.98
C ILE A 378 113.34 96.80 41.26
N ARG A 379 112.06 97.05 41.55
CA ARG A 379 111.55 98.36 41.95
C ARG A 379 112.23 98.85 43.22
N SER A 380 112.30 97.99 44.24
CA SER A 380 113.00 98.30 45.50
C SER A 380 114.48 98.62 45.28
N VAL A 381 115.18 97.87 44.41
CA VAL A 381 116.57 98.13 44.04
C VAL A 381 116.71 99.44 43.26
N ALA A 382 115.81 99.73 42.32
CA ALA A 382 115.81 100.97 41.55
C ALA A 382 115.56 102.19 42.47
N GLU A 383 114.66 102.07 43.44
CA GLU A 383 114.37 103.11 44.42
C GLU A 383 115.54 103.34 45.39
N GLN A 384 116.19 102.26 45.86
CA GLN A 384 117.44 102.34 46.62
C GLN A 384 118.57 102.98 45.80
N THR A 385 118.69 102.62 44.52
CA THR A 385 119.70 103.17 43.61
C THR A 385 119.45 104.66 43.35
N ASN A 386 118.19 105.07 43.21
CA ASN A 386 117.79 106.48 43.08
C ASN A 386 118.15 107.29 44.34
N LEU A 387 117.94 106.73 45.54
CA LEU A 387 118.33 107.33 46.81
C LEU A 387 119.86 107.44 46.99
N LEU A 388 120.61 106.39 46.62
CA LEU A 388 122.07 106.40 46.62
C LEU A 388 122.63 107.43 45.64
N ALA A 389 122.06 107.51 44.44
CA ALA A 389 122.43 108.49 43.41
C ALA A 389 122.13 109.93 43.86
N LEU A 390 121.00 110.16 44.53
CA LEU A 390 120.67 111.46 45.11
C LEU A 390 121.69 111.88 46.19
N ASN A 391 122.07 110.97 47.09
CA ASN A 391 123.10 111.23 48.10
C ASN A 391 124.46 111.54 47.45
N ALA A 392 124.82 110.82 46.38
CA ALA A 392 126.05 111.08 45.62
C ALA A 392 126.01 112.43 44.88
N ALA A 393 124.88 112.82 44.30
CA ALA A 393 124.70 114.11 43.64
C ALA A 393 124.79 115.28 44.63
N ILE A 394 124.23 115.12 45.85
CA ILE A 394 124.35 116.10 46.93
C ILE A 394 125.81 116.29 47.35
N GLU A 395 126.56 115.20 47.54
CA GLU A 395 127.96 115.30 47.98
C GLU A 395 128.89 115.82 46.87
N ALA A 396 128.58 115.50 45.60
CA ALA A 396 129.27 116.06 44.44
C ALA A 396 129.04 117.58 44.28
N ALA A 397 127.84 118.08 44.56
CA ALA A 397 127.56 119.52 44.60
C ALA A 397 128.31 120.22 45.74
N ARG A 398 128.56 119.51 46.85
CA ARG A 398 129.32 119.99 48.02
C ARG A 398 130.81 120.16 47.76
N ALA A 399 131.38 119.39 46.83
CA ALA A 399 132.79 119.44 46.44
C ALA A 399 133.13 120.55 45.42
N GLY A 400 132.18 121.36 44.98
CA GLY A 400 132.39 122.48 44.07
C GLY A 400 132.98 122.07 42.70
N GLU A 401 133.88 122.87 42.13
CA GLU A 401 134.45 122.64 40.78
C GLU A 401 135.16 121.28 40.63
N ALA A 402 135.66 120.66 41.71
CA ALA A 402 136.29 119.33 41.66
C ALA A 402 135.27 118.17 41.55
N GLY A 403 134.02 118.38 41.97
CA GLY A 403 132.96 117.35 41.99
C GLY A 403 132.12 117.29 40.72
N ARG A 404 132.35 118.19 39.76
CA ARG A 404 131.48 118.39 38.59
C ARG A 404 131.34 117.16 37.70
N GLY A 405 132.41 116.36 37.54
CA GLY A 405 132.34 115.08 36.82
C GLY A 405 131.54 114.00 37.55
N PHE A 406 131.62 113.97 38.90
CA PHE A 406 130.84 113.04 39.73
C PHE A 406 129.35 113.41 39.79
N ALA A 407 129.02 114.71 39.78
CA ALA A 407 127.64 115.18 39.75
C ALA A 407 126.92 114.70 38.47
N VAL A 408 127.59 114.78 37.32
CA VAL A 408 127.04 114.28 36.04
C VAL A 408 126.78 112.77 36.09
N VAL A 409 127.71 111.99 36.66
CA VAL A 409 127.52 110.53 36.80
C VAL A 409 126.37 110.22 37.77
N ALA A 410 126.26 110.95 38.88
CA ALA A 410 125.19 110.75 39.85
C ALA A 410 123.81 111.10 39.27
N ASP A 411 123.69 112.18 38.50
CA ASP A 411 122.46 112.52 37.78
C ASP A 411 122.12 111.49 36.70
N GLU A 412 123.10 110.93 36.00
CA GLU A 412 122.90 109.86 35.02
C GLU A 412 122.43 108.55 35.68
N VAL A 413 123.01 108.18 36.84
CA VAL A 413 122.55 107.01 37.62
C VAL A 413 121.14 107.24 38.16
N ARG A 414 120.81 108.46 38.59
CA ARG A 414 119.47 108.84 39.04
C ARG A 414 118.45 108.77 37.91
N ALA A 415 118.81 109.27 36.72
CA ALA A 415 117.98 109.16 35.52
C ALA A 415 117.78 107.69 35.10
N LEU A 416 118.82 106.86 35.21
CA LEU A 416 118.73 105.42 34.95
C LEU A 416 117.86 104.68 35.96
N ALA A 417 117.96 105.02 37.25
CA ALA A 417 117.13 104.46 38.32
C ALA A 417 115.65 104.84 38.11
N HIS A 418 115.36 106.10 37.77
CA HIS A 418 114.02 106.55 37.42
C HIS A 418 113.47 105.86 36.17
N ARG A 419 114.27 105.71 35.12
CA ARG A 419 113.89 104.91 33.93
C ARG A 419 113.62 103.46 34.29
N THR A 420 114.43 102.86 35.16
CA THR A 420 114.23 101.48 35.64
C THR A 420 112.91 101.35 36.40
N GLN A 421 112.59 102.31 37.28
CA GLN A 421 111.33 102.34 38.02
C GLN A 421 110.12 102.47 37.09
N SER A 422 110.18 103.39 36.12
CA SER A 422 109.14 103.56 35.09
C SER A 422 108.95 102.29 34.25
N SER A 423 110.03 101.69 33.77
CA SER A 423 109.96 100.42 33.03
C SER A 423 109.41 99.27 33.89
N THR A 424 109.77 99.18 35.17
CA THR A 424 109.17 98.15 36.05
C THR A 424 107.68 98.35 36.28
N GLN A 425 107.21 99.60 36.32
CA GLN A 425 105.79 99.90 36.46
C GLN A 425 105.02 99.55 35.18
N GLU A 426 105.58 99.82 34.00
CA GLU A 426 105.02 99.38 32.72
C GLU A 426 104.97 97.85 32.61
N ILE A 427 106.02 97.14 33.04
CA ILE A 427 106.03 95.66 33.05
C ILE A 427 105.04 95.12 34.09
N GLU A 428 104.91 95.75 35.27
CA GLU A 428 103.92 95.36 36.27
C GLU A 428 102.48 95.48 35.73
N GLN A 429 102.18 96.54 34.99
CA GLN A 429 100.89 96.69 34.32
C GLN A 429 100.66 95.57 33.29
N LEU A 430 101.65 95.29 32.43
CA LEU A 430 101.57 94.19 31.46
C LEU A 430 101.41 92.83 32.13
N VAL A 431 102.11 92.58 33.25
CA VAL A 431 102.00 91.36 34.04
C VAL A 431 100.64 91.25 34.73
N GLY A 432 100.08 92.38 35.17
CA GLY A 432 98.71 92.48 35.69
C GLY A 432 97.67 92.12 34.64
N ASP A 433 97.81 92.65 33.42
CA ASP A 433 96.93 92.35 32.29
C ASP A 433 97.05 90.86 31.87
N ILE A 434 98.27 90.30 31.85
CA ILE A 434 98.51 88.87 31.61
C ILE A 434 97.85 88.02 32.68
N ARG A 435 97.97 88.40 33.97
CA ARG A 435 97.34 87.68 35.08
C ARG A 435 95.82 87.66 34.95
N GLN A 436 95.23 88.83 34.67
CA GLN A 436 93.80 88.93 34.44
C GLN A 436 93.36 88.07 33.24
N GLY A 437 94.14 88.06 32.16
CA GLY A 437 93.91 87.19 31.00
C GLY A 437 94.00 85.69 31.33
N THR A 438 94.99 85.28 32.15
CA THR A 438 95.12 83.88 32.59
C THR A 438 93.99 83.46 33.52
N ASP A 439 93.55 84.31 34.45
CA ASP A 439 92.43 84.01 35.34
C ASP A 439 91.12 83.83 34.56
N GLN A 440 90.89 84.68 33.55
CA GLN A 440 89.76 84.55 32.63
C GLN A 440 89.84 83.26 31.79
N ALA A 441 91.03 82.89 31.33
CA ALA A 441 91.25 81.65 30.58
C ALA A 441 90.98 80.40 31.44
N VAL A 442 91.43 80.37 32.70
CA VAL A 442 91.13 79.28 33.65
C VAL A 442 89.62 79.17 33.88
N ALA A 443 88.93 80.28 34.13
CA ALA A 443 87.48 80.28 34.31
C ALA A 443 86.72 79.78 33.06
N ALA A 444 87.17 80.17 31.86
CA ALA A 444 86.62 79.69 30.60
C ALA A 444 86.86 78.19 30.37
N MET A 445 88.04 77.68 30.77
CA MET A 445 88.37 76.25 30.69
C MET A 445 87.53 75.42 31.67
N GLN A 446 87.34 75.87 32.91
CA GLN A 446 86.43 75.23 33.88
C GLN A 446 84.99 75.18 33.36
N GLY A 447 84.50 76.29 32.80
CA GLY A 447 83.18 76.33 32.16
C GLY A 447 83.06 75.40 30.95
N SER A 448 84.12 75.30 30.14
CA SER A 448 84.17 74.39 28.99
C SER A 448 84.19 72.92 29.42
N ASN A 449 84.92 72.58 30.49
CA ASN A 449 84.94 71.23 31.05
C ASN A 449 83.56 70.82 31.59
N SER A 450 82.89 71.70 32.33
CA SER A 450 81.52 71.46 32.80
C SER A 450 80.54 71.23 31.63
N ARG A 451 80.64 72.01 30.55
CA ARG A 451 79.83 71.81 29.34
C ARG A 451 80.14 70.50 28.62
N ALA A 452 81.41 70.11 28.55
CA ALA A 452 81.82 68.83 27.97
C ALA A 452 81.20 67.66 28.77
N GLN A 453 81.25 67.71 30.10
CA GLN A 453 80.65 66.71 30.98
C GLN A 453 79.12 66.58 30.78
N THR A 454 78.39 67.71 30.74
CA THR A 454 76.94 67.69 30.47
C THR A 454 76.64 67.15 29.06
N THR A 455 77.48 67.47 28.07
CA THR A 455 77.31 66.96 26.70
C THR A 455 77.56 65.45 26.64
N LEU A 456 78.51 64.94 27.44
CA LEU A 456 78.79 63.51 27.58
C LEU A 456 77.59 62.76 28.16
N GLU A 457 76.99 63.27 29.24
CA GLU A 457 75.79 62.69 29.87
C GLU A 457 74.60 62.66 28.90
N LEU A 458 74.40 63.74 28.13
CA LEU A 458 73.35 63.81 27.13
C LEU A 458 73.58 62.80 25.99
N ALA A 459 74.82 62.67 25.51
CA ALA A 459 75.18 61.69 24.49
C ALA A 459 74.98 60.25 24.97
N GLN A 460 75.36 59.94 26.22
CA GLN A 460 75.09 58.62 26.82
C GLN A 460 73.59 58.33 26.91
N SER A 461 72.79 59.31 27.33
CA SER A 461 71.33 59.19 27.40
C SER A 461 70.71 58.95 26.02
N ALA A 462 71.21 59.62 24.98
CA ALA A 462 70.80 59.37 23.60
C ALA A 462 71.17 57.94 23.13
N GLY A 463 72.32 57.41 23.56
CA GLY A 463 72.72 56.03 23.31
C GLY A 463 71.76 55.01 23.92
N VAL A 464 71.36 55.21 25.17
CA VAL A 464 70.37 54.34 25.85
C VAL A 464 69.01 54.39 25.13
N ALA A 465 68.55 55.57 24.71
CA ALA A 465 67.30 55.70 23.96
C ALA A 465 67.34 54.94 22.61
N LEU A 466 68.50 54.93 21.93
CA LEU A 466 68.68 54.16 20.69
C LEU A 466 68.66 52.65 20.94
N ASP A 467 69.21 52.17 22.06
CA ASP A 467 69.12 50.75 22.45
C ASP A 467 67.67 50.33 22.75
N GLU A 468 66.89 51.17 23.44
CA GLU A 468 65.47 50.92 23.68
C GLU A 468 64.65 50.89 22.38
N ILE A 469 64.96 51.78 21.43
CA ILE A 469 64.35 51.79 20.09
C ILE A 469 64.67 50.50 19.34
N ALA A 470 65.94 50.06 19.32
CA ALA A 470 66.33 48.81 18.66
C ALA A 470 65.63 47.57 19.27
N ALA A 471 65.51 47.51 20.60
CA ALA A 471 64.77 46.46 21.28
C ALA A 471 63.27 46.46 20.92
N ALA A 472 62.65 47.64 20.87
CA ALA A 472 61.24 47.77 20.46
C ALA A 472 61.02 47.36 19.00
N ILE A 473 61.94 47.71 18.10
CA ILE A 473 61.91 47.32 16.69
C ILE A 473 62.04 45.79 16.54
N THR A 474 62.95 45.17 17.28
CA THR A 474 63.10 43.70 17.29
C THR A 474 61.78 43.01 17.68
N LEU A 475 61.10 43.50 18.71
CA LEU A 475 59.79 42.98 19.13
C LEU A 475 58.71 43.16 18.05
N ILE A 476 58.72 44.28 17.32
CA ILE A 476 57.79 44.51 16.20
C ILE A 476 58.03 43.48 15.09
N THR A 477 59.29 43.24 14.73
CA THR A 477 59.69 42.24 13.74
C THR A 477 59.19 40.84 14.13
N GLU A 478 59.42 40.42 15.38
CA GLU A 478 58.94 39.13 15.89
C GLU A 478 57.42 39.00 15.82
N ARG A 479 56.68 40.04 16.22
CA ARG A 479 55.21 40.04 16.14
C ARG A 479 54.70 39.98 14.71
N ASN A 480 55.34 40.66 13.77
CA ASN A 480 54.95 40.62 12.37
C ASN A 480 55.13 39.23 11.75
N VAL A 481 56.13 38.46 12.16
CA VAL A 481 56.29 37.06 11.74
C VAL A 481 55.10 36.21 12.21
N VAL A 482 54.66 36.40 13.46
CA VAL A 482 53.48 35.70 14.00
C VAL A 482 52.20 36.13 13.28
N ILE A 483 52.03 37.43 13.00
CA ILE A 483 50.87 37.95 12.24
C ILE A 483 50.83 37.36 10.83
N ALA A 484 51.97 37.29 10.14
CA ALA A 484 52.05 36.69 8.80
C ALA A 484 51.65 35.21 8.83
N SER A 485 52.19 34.43 9.77
CA SER A 485 51.85 33.01 9.95
C SER A 485 50.37 32.79 10.28
N ALA A 486 49.82 33.56 11.22
CA ALA A 486 48.40 33.50 11.56
C ALA A 486 47.49 33.89 10.38
N SER A 487 47.93 34.84 9.55
CA SER A 487 47.20 35.23 8.34
C SER A 487 47.24 34.14 7.27
N GLU A 488 48.36 33.43 7.10
CA GLU A 488 48.43 32.26 6.21
C GLU A 488 47.48 31.14 6.66
N GLU A 489 47.40 30.86 7.96
CA GLU A 489 46.46 29.88 8.54
C GLU A 489 45.01 30.33 8.32
N GLN A 490 44.69 31.60 8.55
CA GLN A 490 43.35 32.16 8.26
C GLN A 490 42.98 32.07 6.79
N ALA A 491 43.92 32.32 5.87
CA ALA A 491 43.68 32.19 4.43
C ALA A 491 43.41 30.73 4.04
N GLN A 492 44.07 29.76 4.69
CA GLN A 492 43.79 28.34 4.49
C GLN A 492 42.38 27.97 4.97
N VAL A 493 41.97 28.43 6.16
CA VAL A 493 40.62 28.21 6.68
C VAL A 493 39.57 28.84 5.75
N ALA A 494 39.81 30.06 5.25
CA ALA A 494 38.90 30.72 4.32
C ALA A 494 38.69 29.90 3.03
N ARG A 495 39.77 29.36 2.44
CA ARG A 495 39.69 28.46 1.27
C ARG A 495 38.93 27.16 1.56
N GLU A 496 39.06 26.61 2.77
CA GLU A 496 38.29 25.44 3.18
C GLU A 496 36.80 25.75 3.33
N VAL A 497 36.46 26.92 3.90
CA VAL A 497 35.07 27.40 3.99
C VAL A 497 34.48 27.61 2.60
N ASP A 498 35.22 28.21 1.66
CA ASP A 498 34.78 28.38 0.27
C ASP A 498 34.44 27.04 -0.42
N ARG A 499 35.31 26.03 -0.22
CA ARG A 499 35.06 24.67 -0.72
C ARG A 499 33.80 24.05 -0.09
N ASN A 500 33.58 24.27 1.21
CA ASN A 500 32.39 23.80 1.90
C ASN A 500 31.12 24.49 1.39
N LEU A 501 31.18 25.80 1.12
CA LEU A 501 30.05 26.55 0.53
C LEU A 501 29.70 26.02 -0.85
N THR A 502 30.69 25.70 -1.68
CA THR A 502 30.47 25.06 -2.99
C THR A 502 29.76 23.72 -2.85
N ASN A 503 30.20 22.86 -1.93
CA ASN A 503 29.52 21.59 -1.67
C ASN A 503 28.07 21.78 -1.18
N ILE A 504 27.82 22.75 -0.28
CA ILE A 504 26.47 23.06 0.21
C ILE A 504 25.59 23.55 -0.94
N ARG A 505 26.14 24.34 -1.87
CA ARG A 505 25.43 24.79 -3.08
C ARG A 505 25.01 23.62 -3.96
N ASP A 506 25.91 22.69 -4.22
CA ASP A 506 25.61 21.49 -5.02
C ASP A 506 24.51 20.62 -4.36
N ILE A 507 24.59 20.43 -3.04
CA ILE A 507 23.57 19.73 -2.26
C ILE A 507 22.23 20.48 -2.31
N SER A 508 22.24 21.81 -2.29
CA SER A 508 21.02 22.63 -2.39
C SER A 508 20.37 22.49 -3.77
N LEU A 509 21.17 22.45 -4.85
CA LEU A 509 20.68 22.19 -6.21
C LEU A 509 20.08 20.78 -6.33
N GLN A 510 20.75 19.77 -5.79
CA GLN A 510 20.21 18.40 -5.75
C GLN A 510 18.91 18.33 -4.94
N SER A 511 18.84 19.01 -3.80
CA SER A 511 17.64 19.06 -2.96
C SER A 511 16.48 19.74 -3.69
N SER A 512 16.76 20.78 -4.48
CA SER A 512 15.77 21.47 -5.31
C SER A 512 15.23 20.57 -6.42
N ALA A 513 16.10 19.79 -7.07
CA ALA A 513 15.67 18.78 -8.03
C ALA A 513 14.78 17.71 -7.36
N GLY A 514 15.15 17.23 -6.17
CA GLY A 514 14.35 16.27 -5.39
C GLY A 514 12.99 16.82 -4.95
N ALA A 515 12.93 18.09 -4.53
CA ALA A 515 11.68 18.78 -4.23
C ALA A 515 10.77 18.85 -5.46
N ASN A 516 11.29 19.24 -6.63
CA ASN A 516 10.50 19.25 -7.87
C ASN A 516 9.95 17.86 -8.24
N GLN A 517 10.75 16.80 -8.07
CA GLN A 517 10.28 15.43 -8.28
C GLN A 517 9.18 15.02 -7.30
N THR A 518 9.31 15.43 -6.04
CA THR A 518 8.31 15.14 -5.00
C THR A 518 7.00 15.88 -5.29
N SER A 519 7.06 17.14 -5.72
CA SER A 519 5.89 17.93 -6.14
C SER A 519 5.17 17.27 -7.31
N ALA A 520 5.90 16.84 -8.35
CA ALA A 520 5.32 16.12 -9.48
C ALA A 520 4.67 14.80 -9.05
N ALA A 521 5.30 14.03 -8.16
CA ALA A 521 4.74 12.79 -7.63
C ALA A 521 3.48 13.03 -6.80
N SER A 522 3.45 14.08 -5.97
CA SER A 522 2.26 14.47 -5.20
C SER A 522 1.08 14.85 -6.10
N HIS A 523 1.34 15.57 -7.21
CA HIS A 523 0.28 15.85 -8.18
C HIS A 523 -0.28 14.58 -8.83
N GLU A 524 0.58 13.63 -9.21
CA GLU A 524 0.12 12.33 -9.74
C GLU A 524 -0.65 11.51 -8.69
N LEU A 525 -0.23 11.50 -7.43
CA LEU A 525 -0.96 10.83 -6.35
C LEU A 525 -2.34 11.45 -6.13
N SER A 526 -2.45 12.78 -6.14
CA SER A 526 -3.73 13.49 -6.05
C SER A 526 -4.64 13.17 -7.23
N ARG A 527 -4.09 13.10 -8.44
CA ARG A 527 -4.82 12.68 -9.65
C ARG A 527 -5.31 11.23 -9.52
N LEU A 528 -4.45 10.31 -9.09
CA LEU A 528 -4.78 8.90 -8.91
C LEU A 528 -5.86 8.69 -7.83
N ALA A 529 -5.78 9.46 -6.74
CA ALA A 529 -6.80 9.48 -5.69
C ALA A 529 -8.15 9.96 -6.23
N THR A 530 -8.15 11.00 -7.07
CA THR A 530 -9.35 11.51 -7.74
C THR A 530 -9.93 10.48 -8.71
N ASP A 531 -9.09 9.83 -9.52
CA ASP A 531 -9.48 8.75 -10.44
C ASP A 531 -10.09 7.56 -9.68
N LEU A 532 -9.49 7.16 -8.56
CA LEU A 532 -10.02 6.11 -7.67
C LEU A 532 -11.39 6.50 -7.11
N ASN A 533 -11.55 7.74 -6.67
CA ASN A 533 -12.83 8.25 -6.18
C ASN A 533 -13.89 8.24 -7.29
N GLY A 534 -13.52 8.61 -8.51
CA GLY A 534 -14.38 8.51 -9.70
C GLY A 534 -14.80 7.07 -10.01
N MET A 535 -13.89 6.11 -9.91
CA MET A 535 -14.21 4.68 -10.09
C MET A 535 -15.14 4.16 -8.98
N VAL A 536 -14.93 4.59 -7.74
CA VAL A 536 -15.80 4.23 -6.61
C VAL A 536 -17.18 4.86 -6.74
N ALA A 537 -17.27 6.10 -7.23
CA ALA A 537 -18.54 6.81 -7.46
C ALA A 537 -19.44 6.13 -8.52
N ALA A 538 -18.89 5.24 -9.36
CA ALA A 538 -19.70 4.41 -10.26
C ALA A 538 -20.55 3.38 -9.50
N PHE A 539 -20.19 3.05 -8.26
CA PHE A 539 -20.96 2.17 -7.39
C PHE A 539 -21.90 3.00 -6.50
N SER A 540 -23.17 2.59 -6.42
CA SER A 540 -24.14 3.15 -5.47
C SER A 540 -24.05 2.35 -4.17
N VAL A 541 -23.71 3.03 -3.07
CA VAL A 541 -23.37 2.38 -1.80
C VAL A 541 -24.18 2.92 -0.64
#